data_AF-A0A527GIA5-F1
#
_entry.id   AF-A0A527GIA5-F1
#
_cell.length_a   1.000
_cell.length_b   1.000
_cell.length_c   1.000
_cell.angle_alpha   90.00
_cell.angle_beta   90.00
_cell.angle_gamma   90.00
#
_symmetry.space_group_name_H-M   'P 1'
#
loop_
_entity.id
_entity.type
_entity.pdbx_description
1 polymer ?
#
loop_
_entity_poly.entity_id
_entity_poly.type
_entity_poly.pdbx_seq_one_letter_code
_entity_poly.pdbx_strand_id
1 'polypeptide(L)'
;MIGREYSHIFPPKPAAVPATAAPRLEARKLSWADRLHDISLTVRAGEVVGIGGLDGQGQRELLLAFFGVLRGLSGQILIDGKPVSITSP
;
A
#
# COMPACT_ATOMS: atom_id res chain seq x y z
N MET A 1 3.89 30.06 -33.33
CA MET A 1 4.03 28.69 -33.85
C MET A 1 2.91 27.86 -33.25
N ILE A 2 1.88 27.55 -34.05
CA ILE A 2 0.64 26.86 -33.66
C ILE A 2 0.69 25.46 -34.28
N GLY A 3 0.28 24.41 -33.56
CA GLY A 3 -0.01 23.09 -34.15
C GLY A 3 1.08 22.03 -34.11
N ARG A 4 1.81 21.86 -33.00
CA ARG A 4 2.57 20.60 -32.79
C ARG A 4 1.64 19.62 -32.07
N GLU A 5 1.20 18.56 -32.75
CA GLU A 5 0.57 17.43 -32.06
C GLU A 5 1.63 16.76 -31.18
N TYR A 6 1.43 16.85 -29.87
CA TYR A 6 2.26 16.16 -28.89
C TYR A 6 1.84 14.70 -28.83
N SER A 7 2.25 13.89 -29.80
CA SER A 7 2.23 12.44 -29.63
C SER A 7 3.43 12.02 -28.79
N HIS A 8 3.20 11.19 -27.77
CA HIS A 8 4.21 10.60 -26.87
C HIS A 8 4.72 11.49 -25.72
N ILE A 9 3.83 12.24 -25.05
CA ILE A 9 4.20 12.94 -23.80
C ILE A 9 4.56 11.95 -22.67
N PHE A 10 4.05 10.72 -22.72
CA PHE A 10 4.25 9.71 -21.69
C PHE A 10 4.84 8.42 -22.27
N PRO A 11 5.69 7.72 -21.50
CA PRO A 11 6.12 6.37 -21.87
C PRO A 11 4.90 5.45 -22.04
N PRO A 12 4.99 4.42 -22.89
CA PRO A 12 3.94 3.42 -23.02
C PRO A 12 3.67 2.78 -21.66
N LYS A 13 2.38 2.60 -21.34
CA LYS A 13 1.96 1.99 -20.07
C LYS A 13 2.58 0.59 -19.98
N PRO A 14 3.30 0.25 -18.90
CA PRO A 14 3.80 -1.10 -18.69
C PRO A 14 2.67 -2.14 -18.74
N ALA A 15 3.00 -3.36 -19.17
CA ALA A 15 2.06 -4.47 -19.12
C ALA A 15 1.52 -4.65 -17.70
N ALA A 16 0.23 -4.94 -17.59
CA ALA A 16 -0.41 -5.20 -16.30
C ALA A 16 0.25 -6.42 -15.64
N VAL A 17 0.54 -6.30 -14.34
CA VAL A 17 1.09 -7.40 -13.56
C VAL A 17 0.01 -8.46 -13.35
N PRO A 18 0.30 -9.76 -13.55
CA PRO A 18 -0.68 -10.82 -13.35
C PRO A 18 -1.19 -10.85 -11.90
N ALA A 19 -2.48 -11.16 -11.71
CA ALA A 19 -3.06 -11.32 -10.37
C ALA A 19 -2.40 -12.44 -9.54
N THR A 20 -1.69 -13.37 -10.20
CA THR A 20 -0.92 -14.47 -9.60
C THR A 20 0.51 -14.08 -9.21
N ALA A 21 0.96 -12.86 -9.55
CA ALA A 21 2.28 -12.40 -9.16
C ALA A 21 2.43 -12.35 -7.64
N ALA A 22 3.64 -12.64 -7.16
CA ALA A 22 3.94 -12.63 -5.74
C ALA A 22 3.67 -11.23 -5.14
N PRO A 23 3.01 -11.16 -3.97
CA PRO A 23 2.85 -9.91 -3.23
C PRO A 23 4.20 -9.24 -2.94
N ARG A 24 4.23 -7.92 -3.07
CA ARG A 24 5.34 -7.08 -2.62
C ARG A 24 5.13 -6.61 -1.18
N LEU A 25 3.90 -6.28 -0.83
CA LEU A 25 3.49 -5.88 0.52
C LEU A 25 2.26 -6.68 0.92
N GLU A 26 2.28 -7.24 2.12
CA GLU A 26 1.11 -7.83 2.75
C GLU A 26 0.93 -7.30 4.16
N ALA A 27 -0.30 -7.01 4.54
CA ALA A 27 -0.71 -6.92 5.94
C ALA A 27 -1.60 -8.12 6.24
N ARG A 28 -1.34 -8.80 7.35
CA ARG A 28 -2.14 -9.93 7.81
C ARG A 28 -2.63 -9.65 9.22
N LYS A 29 -3.95 -9.50 9.35
CA LYS A 29 -4.63 -9.24 10.63
C LYS A 29 -4.08 -8.03 11.41
N LEU A 30 -3.68 -7.00 10.68
CA LEU A 30 -3.04 -5.83 11.26
C LEU A 30 -4.06 -5.07 12.13
N SER A 31 -3.74 -4.89 13.40
CA SER A 31 -4.61 -4.17 14.34
C SER A 31 -3.79 -3.22 15.19
N TRP A 32 -4.43 -2.14 15.63
CA TRP A 32 -3.81 -1.12 16.46
C TRP A 32 -4.85 -0.38 17.29
N ALA A 33 -4.66 -0.41 18.61
CA ALA A 33 -5.55 0.22 19.60
C ALA A 33 -7.03 -0.10 19.31
N ASP A 34 -7.89 0.91 19.38
CA ASP A 34 -9.32 0.87 19.07
C ASP A 34 -9.63 1.45 17.66
N ARG A 35 -8.61 1.57 16.80
CA ARG A 35 -8.73 2.26 15.50
C ARG A 35 -8.58 1.35 14.29
N LEU A 36 -7.65 0.39 14.33
CA LEU A 36 -7.47 -0.58 13.26
C LEU A 36 -7.83 -1.97 13.77
N HIS A 37 -8.68 -2.68 13.02
CA HIS A 37 -9.21 -3.99 13.41
C HIS A 37 -9.04 -5.00 12.27
N ASP A 38 -8.18 -6.00 12.50
CA ASP A 38 -8.01 -7.18 11.64
C ASP A 38 -7.82 -6.86 10.15
N ILE A 39 -7.03 -5.81 9.85
CA ILE A 39 -6.84 -5.35 8.47
C ILE A 39 -5.93 -6.32 7.73
N SER A 40 -6.43 -6.89 6.64
CA SER A 40 -5.65 -7.74 5.74
C SER A 40 -5.68 -7.16 4.33
N LEU A 41 -4.49 -6.92 3.76
CA LEU A 41 -4.35 -6.35 2.43
C LEU A 41 -3.11 -6.89 1.73
N THR A 42 -3.16 -6.90 0.40
CA THR A 42 -2.09 -7.42 -0.45
C THR A 42 -1.86 -6.45 -1.60
N VAL A 43 -0.61 -6.04 -1.79
CA VAL A 43 -0.19 -5.16 -2.88
C VAL A 43 0.92 -5.85 -3.68
N ARG A 44 0.75 -5.92 -4.99
CA ARG A 44 1.70 -6.53 -5.93
C ARG A 44 2.60 -5.48 -6.56
N ALA A 45 3.65 -5.95 -7.22
CA ALA A 45 4.53 -5.07 -7.97
C ALA A 45 3.74 -4.26 -9.02
N GLY A 46 3.99 -2.96 -9.10
CA GLY A 46 3.37 -2.07 -10.09
C GLY A 46 1.90 -1.70 -9.82
N GLU A 47 1.28 -2.20 -8.75
CA GLU A 47 -0.05 -1.78 -8.34
C GLU A 47 -0.02 -0.40 -7.66
N VAL A 48 -0.99 0.45 -8.02
CA VAL A 48 -1.27 1.71 -7.31
C VAL A 48 -2.58 1.51 -6.56
N VAL A 49 -2.51 1.47 -5.23
CA VAL A 49 -3.66 1.18 -4.37
C VAL A 49 -4.16 2.47 -3.72
N GLY A 50 -5.44 2.77 -3.92
CA GLY A 50 -6.13 3.85 -3.21
C GLY A 50 -6.81 3.33 -1.95
N ILE A 51 -6.68 4.05 -0.83
CA ILE A 51 -7.39 3.78 0.41
C ILE A 51 -8.50 4.82 0.55
N GLY A 52 -9.76 4.39 0.45
CA GLY A 52 -10.94 5.23 0.60
C GLY A 52 -11.70 4.96 1.89
N GLY A 53 -12.45 5.96 2.36
CA GLY A 53 -13.34 5.87 3.52
C GLY A 53 -13.79 7.26 3.98
N LEU A 54 -14.59 7.32 5.04
CA LEU A 54 -14.99 8.58 5.67
C LEU A 54 -13.94 9.06 6.67
N ASP A 55 -14.03 10.33 7.08
CA ASP A 55 -13.15 10.87 8.12
C ASP A 55 -13.25 10.05 9.41
N GLY A 56 -12.09 9.80 10.03
CA GLY A 56 -11.98 9.00 11.25
C GLY A 56 -12.04 7.47 11.07
N GLN A 57 -12.06 6.94 9.84
CA GLN A 57 -12.11 5.48 9.57
C GLN A 57 -10.74 4.80 9.47
N GLY A 58 -9.64 5.45 9.89
CA GLY A 58 -8.36 4.78 10.06
C GLY A 58 -7.42 4.80 8.84
N GLN A 59 -7.73 5.53 7.77
CA GLN A 59 -6.88 5.58 6.57
C GLN A 59 -5.50 6.16 6.90
N ARG A 60 -5.48 7.23 7.70
CA ARG A 60 -4.25 7.87 8.17
C ARG A 60 -3.47 6.90 9.07
N GLU A 61 -4.14 6.28 10.02
CA GLU A 61 -3.55 5.33 10.98
C GLU A 61 -2.95 4.13 10.26
N LEU A 62 -3.62 3.60 9.24
CA LEU A 62 -3.12 2.49 8.43
C LEU A 62 -1.82 2.87 7.71
N LEU A 63 -1.73 4.07 7.13
CA LEU A 63 -0.49 4.55 6.51
C LEU A 63 0.62 4.78 7.55
N LEU A 64 0.30 5.37 8.70
CA LEU A 64 1.26 5.54 9.80
C LEU A 64 1.77 4.20 10.34
N ALA A 65 0.96 3.13 10.29
CA ALA A 65 1.40 1.78 10.62
C ALA A 65 2.46 1.27 9.62
N PHE A 66 2.23 1.46 8.32
CA PHE A 66 3.19 1.07 7.28
C PHE A 66 4.48 1.90 7.29
N PHE A 67 4.43 3.12 7.81
CA PHE A 67 5.61 3.97 8.00
C PHE A 67 6.27 3.77 9.36
N GLY A 68 5.87 2.78 10.16
CA GLY A 68 6.52 2.50 11.45
C GLY A 68 6.40 3.61 12.50
N VAL A 69 5.43 4.52 12.34
CA VAL A 69 5.16 5.59 13.30
C VAL A 69 4.40 5.05 14.51
N LEU A 70 3.45 4.13 14.27
CA LEU A 70 2.61 3.58 15.33
C LEU A 70 3.36 2.52 16.14
N ARG A 71 3.21 2.57 17.47
CA ARG A 71 3.76 1.58 18.40
C ARG A 71 2.66 0.63 18.88
N GLY A 72 3.03 -0.61 19.18
CA GLY A 72 2.09 -1.61 19.69
C GLY A 72 1.14 -2.21 18.64
N LEU A 73 1.57 -2.25 17.37
CA LEU A 73 0.88 -2.98 16.31
C LEU A 73 0.85 -4.49 16.61
N SER A 74 -0.29 -5.12 16.34
CA SER A 74 -0.42 -6.58 16.30
C SER A 74 -0.72 -7.05 14.88
N GLY A 75 -0.55 -8.35 14.62
CA GLY A 75 -0.58 -8.92 13.27
C GLY A 75 0.80 -8.93 12.62
N GLN A 76 0.84 -8.98 11.29
CA GLN A 76 2.09 -9.06 10.53
C GLN A 76 2.08 -8.12 9.33
N ILE A 77 3.22 -7.50 9.08
CA ILE A 77 3.54 -6.86 7.80
C ILE A 77 4.62 -7.71 7.14
N LEU A 78 4.43 -8.05 5.88
CA LEU A 78 5.40 -8.78 5.08
C LEU A 78 5.81 -7.93 3.88
N ILE A 79 7.11 -7.90 3.61
CA ILE A 79 7.68 -7.33 2.39
C ILE A 79 8.39 -8.46 1.66
N ASP A 80 8.06 -8.67 0.39
CA ASP A 80 8.60 -9.78 -0.42
C ASP A 80 8.44 -11.15 0.27
N GLY A 81 7.27 -11.36 0.89
CA GLY A 81 6.95 -12.59 1.63
C GLY A 81 7.71 -12.77 2.95
N LYS A 82 8.52 -11.80 3.38
CA LYS A 82 9.28 -11.86 4.63
C LYS A 82 8.64 -10.98 5.69
N PRO A 83 8.34 -11.50 6.89
CA PRO A 83 7.86 -10.69 8.00
C PRO A 83 8.87 -9.59 8.36
N VAL A 84 8.39 -8.37 8.54
CA VAL A 84 9.21 -7.21 8.92
C VAL A 84 8.63 -6.48 10.12
N SER A 85 9.49 -5.86 10.92
CA SER A 85 9.10 -4.87 11.93
C SER A 85 9.52 -3.49 11.42
N ILE A 86 8.55 -2.62 11.18
CA ILE A 86 8.81 -1.25 10.72
C ILE A 86 8.80 -0.35 11.95
N THR A 87 9.95 0.22 12.31
CA THR A 87 10.15 0.89 13.61
C THR A 87 10.49 2.37 13.51
N SER A 88 10.63 2.89 12.29
CA SER A 88 10.96 4.29 12.00
C SER A 88 10.25 4.76 10.72
N PRO A 89 9.90 6.05 10.63
CA PRO A 89 9.46 6.71 9.39
C PRO A 89 10.51 6.69 8.29
#